data_AF-A0A969KSP2-F1
#
_entry.id   AF-A0A969KSP2-F1
#
_cell.length_a   1.000
_cell.length_b   1.000
_cell.length_c   1.000
_cell.angle_alpha   90.00
_cell.angle_beta   90.00
_cell.angle_gamma   90.00
#
_symmetry.space_group_name_H-M   'P 1'
#
loop_
_entity.id
_entity.type
_entity.pdbx_description
1 polymer ?
#
loop_
_entity_poly.entity_id
_entity_poly.type
_entity_poly.pdbx_seq_one_letter_code
_entity_poly.pdbx_strand_id
1 'polypeptide(L)' 'MQAIIAAADRNNILHHCRVCQAEWIASFDRRCLCGSDRIERIACWQFPDD' A
#
# COMPACT_ATOMS: atom_id res chain seq x y z
N MET A 1 2.97 18.14 18.32
CA MET A 1 2.72 16.70 18.10
C MET A 1 2.13 16.51 16.70
N GLN A 2 2.94 16.57 15.64
CA GLN A 2 2.44 16.49 14.24
C GLN A 2 3.42 15.75 13.29
N ALA A 3 4.38 14.99 13.82
CA ALA A 3 5.36 14.27 12.98
C ALA A 3 4.96 12.81 12.68
N ILE A 4 3.93 12.28 13.34
CA ILE A 4 3.59 10.85 13.28
C ILE A 4 2.79 10.51 12.01
N ILE A 5 2.01 11.47 11.49
CA ILE A 5 1.09 11.27 10.37
C ILE A 5 1.83 11.18 9.03
N ALA A 6 2.85 12.02 8.82
CA ALA A 6 3.63 12.03 7.58
C ALA A 6 4.53 10.80 7.39
N ALA A 7 4.81 10.05 8.47
CA ALA A 7 5.52 8.78 8.41
C ALA A 7 4.56 7.60 8.16
N ALA A 8 3.35 7.64 8.71
CA ALA A 8 2.31 6.65 8.47
C ALA A 8 1.79 6.69 7.02
N ASP A 9 1.67 7.89 6.44
CA ASP A 9 1.24 8.14 5.07
C ASP A 9 2.09 7.40 4.01
N ARG A 10 3.41 7.38 4.19
CA ARG A 10 4.34 6.80 3.21
C ARG A 10 4.33 5.27 3.21
N ASN A 11 3.83 4.67 4.29
CA ASN A 11 3.93 3.23 4.50
C ASN A 11 2.64 2.46 4.19
N ASN A 12 1.52 3.15 3.93
CA ASN A 12 0.22 2.49 3.78
C ASN A 12 -0.29 2.47 2.33
N ILE A 13 0.54 1.99 1.40
CA ILE A 13 0.10 1.74 0.02
C ILE A 13 -0.33 0.27 -0.09
N LEU A 14 -1.63 0.06 -0.28
CA LEU A 14 -2.20 -1.25 -0.60
C LEU A 14 -1.85 -1.58 -2.05
N HIS A 15 -1.16 -2.70 -2.23
CA HIS A 15 -0.83 -3.28 -3.52
C HIS A 15 -1.79 -4.45 -3.77
N HIS A 16 -2.57 -4.36 -4.83
CA HIS A 16 -3.51 -5.39 -5.27
C HIS A 16 -3.08 -5.92 -6.64
N CYS A 17 -2.69 -7.19 -6.71
CA CYS A 17 -2.32 -7.81 -7.98
C CYS A 17 -3.56 -8.20 -8.78
N ARG A 18 -3.80 -7.58 -9.94
CA ARG A 18 -4.96 -7.92 -10.79
C ARG A 18 -4.91 -9.34 -11.37
N VAL A 19 -3.76 -10.01 -11.32
CA VAL A 19 -3.57 -11.35 -11.90
C VAL A 19 -3.89 -12.45 -10.90
N CYS A 20 -3.24 -12.45 -9.74
CA CYS A 20 -3.46 -13.47 -8.71
C CYS A 20 -4.41 -13.02 -7.59
N GLN A 21 -4.92 -11.78 -7.65
CA GLN A 21 -5.80 -11.19 -6.65
C GLN A 21 -5.18 -11.09 -5.25
N ALA A 22 -3.84 -11.18 -5.16
CA ALA A 22 -3.14 -11.04 -3.88
C ALA A 22 -3.07 -9.58 -3.46
N GLU A 23 -3.23 -9.34 -2.17
CA GLU A 23 -3.27 -8.01 -1.55
C GLU A 23 -2.23 -7.92 -0.46
N TRP A 24 -1.43 -6.84 -0.46
CA TRP A 24 -0.43 -6.60 0.58
C TRP A 24 -0.14 -5.11 0.73
N ILE A 25 0.37 -4.71 1.89
CA ILE A 25 0.77 -3.32 2.14
C ILE A 25 2.29 -3.24 1.97
N ALA A 26 2.75 -2.29 1.15
CA ALA A 26 4.18 -2.01 0.97
C ALA A 26 4.39 -0.51 0.78
N SER A 27 5.52 -0.01 1.27
CA SER A 27 5.89 1.41 1.17
C SER A 27 6.61 1.75 -0.15
N PHE A 28 6.92 0.74 -0.96
CA PHE A 28 7.70 0.83 -2.19
C PHE A 28 7.12 -0.08 -3.26
N ASP A 29 7.41 0.25 -4.53
CA ASP A 29 7.00 -0.53 -5.69
C ASP A 29 7.63 -1.94 -5.61
N ARG A 30 6.78 -2.92 -5.28
CA ARG A 30 7.18 -4.32 -5.19
C ARG A 30 6.33 -5.14 -6.13
N ARG A 31 6.97 -5.93 -6.99
CA ARG A 31 6.27 -6.93 -7.81
C ARG A 31 5.58 -7.97 -6.94
N CYS A 32 4.50 -8.51 -7.48
CA CYS A 32 3.86 -9.66 -6.86
C CYS A 32 4.78 -10.88 -6.87
N LEU A 33 4.63 -11.74 -5.87
CA LEU A 33 5.29 -13.05 -5.82
C LEU A 33 4.88 -13.96 -6.98
N CYS A 34 3.74 -13.71 -7.62
CA CYS A 34 3.32 -14.43 -8.83
C CYS A 34 4.10 -14.03 -10.09
N GLY A 35 5.00 -13.03 -10.00
CA GLY A 35 5.78 -12.52 -11.14
C GLY A 35 5.05 -11.50 -12.02
N SER A 36 3.81 -11.14 -11.67
CA SER A 36 3.06 -10.12 -12.40
C SER A 36 3.47 -8.70 -12.03
N ASP A 37 3.47 -7.83 -13.05
CA ASP A 37 3.70 -6.39 -12.93
C ASP A 37 2.40 -5.57 -12.87
N ARG A 38 1.24 -6.24 -13.06
CA ARG A 38 -0.10 -5.61 -12.98
C ARG A 38 -0.55 -5.45 -11.53
N ILE A 39 0.07 -4.51 -10.84
CA ILE A 39 -0.22 -4.17 -9.44
C ILE A 39 -0.97 -2.85 -9.39
N GLU A 40 -2.18 -2.88 -8.86
CA GLU A 40 -2.94 -1.68 -8.52
C GLU A 40 -2.46 -1.17 -7.16
N ARG A 41 -2.12 0.11 -7.09
CA ARG A 41 -1.62 0.77 -5.88
C ARG A 41 -2.65 1.75 -5.37
N ILE A 42 -3.19 1.47 -4.20
CA ILE A 42 -4.23 2.25 -3.55
C ILE A 42 -3.61 2.84 -2.30
N ALA A 43 -3.47 4.16 -2.25
CA ALA A 43 -3.05 4.84 -1.04
C ALA A 43 -4.15 4.66 0.02
N CYS A 44 -3.89 3.86 1.04
CA CYS A 44 -4.84 3.60 2.11
C CYS A 44 -4.61 4.65 3.20
N TRP A 45 -5.23 5.81 3.03
CA TRP A 45 -5.26 6.82 4.08
C TRP A 45 -6.23 6.37 5.17
N GLN A 46 -5.68 5.82 6.26
CA GLN A 46 -6.42 5.63 7.50
C GLN A 46 -6.23 6.91 8.33
N PHE A 47 -7.23 7.78 8.32
CA PHE A 47 -7.37 8.75 9.40
C PHE A 47 -7.83 7.98 10.65
N PRO A 48 -7.19 8.15 11.82
CA PRO A 48 -7.88 7.83 13.05
C PRO A 48 -9.06 8.80 13.15
N ASP A 49 -10.27 8.25 13.05
CA ASP A 49 -11.52 8.94 13.41
C ASP A 49 -11.44 9.20 14.93
N ASP A 50 -11.42 10.48 15.32
CA ASP A 50 -11.60 10.93 16.71
C ASP A 50 -13.08 11.22 16.96
#